data_AF-A0A2M9C0B9-F1
#
_entry.id   AF-A0A2M9C0B9-F1
#
_cell.length_a   1.000
_cell.length_b   1.000
_cell.length_c   1.000
_cell.angle_alpha   90.00
_cell.angle_beta   90.00
_cell.angle_gamma   90.00
#
_symmetry.space_group_name_H-M   'P 1'
#
loop_
_entity.id
_entity.type
_entity.pdbx_description
1 polymer ?
#
loop_
_entity_poly.entity_id
_entity_poly.type
_entity_poly.pdbx_seq_one_letter_code
_entity_poly.pdbx_strand_id
1 'polypeptide(L)'
;MLAAMSDECGVELRPRPLVLAGSRVEVEGIDADGRIVVQLVANQGAYKPSYRNKVMADLFKLLWLRESVPNAERAVLVVTRLVVQALGGWVAVAAVDLGIEVYVFDGERVERLRSES
;
A
#
# COMPACT_ATOMS: atom_id res chain seq x y z
N MET A 1 7.30 2.37 -9.39
CA MET A 1 6.31 2.27 -8.29
C MET A 1 6.92 2.63 -6.94
N LEU A 2 7.83 1.84 -6.34
CA LEU A 2 8.43 2.21 -5.04
C LEU A 2 9.27 3.50 -5.09
N ALA A 3 10.07 3.68 -6.15
CA ALA A 3 10.83 4.92 -6.37
C ALA A 3 9.89 6.14 -6.46
N ALA A 4 8.86 6.06 -7.32
CA ALA A 4 7.84 7.12 -7.43
C ALA A 4 7.14 7.41 -6.09
N MET A 5 6.89 6.40 -5.25
CA MET A 5 6.35 6.61 -3.90
C MET A 5 7.37 7.26 -2.95
N SER A 6 8.66 6.96 -3.11
CA SER A 6 9.73 7.60 -2.33
C SER A 6 9.82 9.09 -2.68
N ASP A 7 9.75 9.41 -3.98
CA ASP A 7 9.74 10.78 -4.48
C ASP A 7 8.52 11.56 -3.95
N GLU A 8 7.32 10.94 -3.99
CA GLU A 8 6.08 11.53 -3.45
C GLU A 8 6.15 11.77 -1.93
N CYS A 9 6.74 10.84 -1.17
CA CYS A 9 6.91 11.02 0.28
C CYS A 9 8.07 11.96 0.64
N GLY A 10 8.97 12.30 -0.29
CA GLY A 10 10.19 13.03 -0.01
C GLY A 10 11.19 12.28 0.89
N VAL A 11 11.05 10.96 1.04
CA VAL A 11 11.94 10.09 1.83
C VAL A 11 12.23 8.80 1.08
N GLU A 12 13.42 8.25 1.27
CA GLU A 12 13.78 6.97 0.65
C GLU A 12 13.00 5.81 1.30
N LEU A 13 12.26 5.06 0.48
CA LEU A 13 11.61 3.81 0.88
C LEU A 13 12.39 2.63 0.31
N ARG A 14 12.71 1.65 1.17
CA ARG A 14 13.38 0.42 0.75
C ARG A 14 12.56 -0.81 1.16
N PRO A 15 12.57 -1.89 0.37
CA PRO A 15 12.03 -3.16 0.82
C PRO A 15 12.82 -3.63 2.04
N ARG A 16 12.13 -4.12 3.07
CA ARG A 16 12.78 -4.61 4.30
C ARG A 16 11.98 -5.77 4.90
N PRO A 17 12.60 -6.94 5.11
CA PRO A 17 12.00 -7.95 5.97
C PRO A 17 11.99 -7.46 7.42
N LEU A 18 10.86 -7.62 8.10
CA LEU A 18 10.72 -7.36 9.52
C LEU A 18 10.39 -8.66 10.25
N VAL A 19 10.82 -8.75 11.51
CA VAL A 19 10.36 -9.79 12.44
C VAL A 19 9.49 -9.11 13.48
N LEU A 20 8.19 -9.36 13.43
CA LEU A 20 7.17 -8.75 14.29
C LEU A 20 6.35 -9.86 14.93
N ALA A 21 6.15 -9.80 16.25
CA ALA A 21 5.44 -10.84 17.02
C ALA A 21 5.93 -12.28 16.72
N GLY A 22 7.23 -12.46 16.47
CA GLY A 22 7.83 -13.77 16.16
C GLY A 22 7.59 -14.27 14.72
N SER A 23 6.91 -13.50 13.87
CA SER A 23 6.69 -13.80 12.47
C SER A 23 7.54 -12.93 11.56
N ARG A 24 8.10 -13.52 10.50
CA ARG A 24 8.79 -12.76 9.44
C ARG A 24 7.78 -12.26 8.42
N VAL A 25 7.80 -10.96 8.15
CA VAL A 25 6.97 -10.31 7.14
C VAL A 25 7.85 -9.51 6.20
N GLU A 26 7.62 -9.64 4.90
CA GLU A 26 8.28 -8.80 3.90
C GLU A 26 7.49 -7.48 3.79
N VAL A 27 8.16 -6.34 3.90
CA VAL A 27 7.55 -5.03 3.63
C VAL A 27 8.15 -4.48 2.34
N GLU A 28 7.28 -4.19 1.37
CA GLU A 28 7.66 -3.79 0.01
C GLU A 28 8.29 -2.39 -0.01
N GLY A 29 7.95 -1.54 0.96
CA GLY A 29 8.62 -0.26 1.17
C GLY A 29 8.48 0.20 2.61
N ILE A 30 9.59 0.62 3.22
CA ILE A 30 9.60 1.26 4.52
C ILE A 30 10.74 2.28 4.58
N ASP A 31 10.52 3.40 5.25
CA ASP A 31 11.56 4.41 5.47
C ASP A 31 12.53 3.97 6.58
N ALA A 32 13.64 4.70 6.72
CA ALA A 32 14.68 4.39 7.70
C ALA A 32 14.15 4.37 9.14
N ASP A 33 13.27 5.32 9.47
CA ASP A 33 12.71 5.50 10.82
C ASP A 33 11.50 4.58 11.09
N GLY A 34 10.97 3.91 10.07
CA GLY A 34 9.81 3.03 10.17
C GLY A 34 8.47 3.77 10.32
N ARG A 35 8.41 5.05 9.93
CA ARG A 35 7.20 5.88 9.96
C ARG A 35 6.24 5.61 8.82
N ILE A 36 6.74 5.15 7.66
CA ILE A 36 5.91 4.91 6.48
C ILE A 36 6.06 3.46 6.07
N VAL A 37 4.97 2.70 6.06
CA VAL A 37 4.93 1.32 5.56
C VAL A 37 4.11 1.25 4.27
N VAL A 38 4.66 0.56 3.27
CA VAL A 38 4.10 0.52 1.91
C VAL A 38 3.91 -0.92 1.45
N GLN A 39 2.77 -1.18 0.82
CA GLN A 39 2.49 -2.38 0.03
C GLN A 39 2.25 -2.01 -1.43
N LEU A 40 2.69 -2.88 -2.33
CA LEU A 40 2.61 -2.65 -3.77
C LEU A 40 1.76 -3.74 -4.44
N VAL A 41 0.71 -3.34 -5.15
CA VAL A 41 -0.08 -4.23 -6.00
C VAL A 41 0.23 -3.93 -7.46
N ALA A 42 1.29 -4.55 -7.97
CA ALA A 42 1.85 -4.32 -9.29
C ALA A 42 1.30 -5.27 -10.38
N ASN A 43 0.07 -5.79 -10.22
CA ASN A 43 -0.52 -6.69 -11.21
C ASN A 43 -0.62 -6.01 -12.60
N GLN A 44 -0.28 -6.77 -13.64
CA GLN A 44 -0.25 -6.34 -15.05
C GLN A 44 -1.07 -7.28 -15.94
N GLY A 45 -1.39 -6.81 -17.15
CA GLY A 45 -2.16 -7.56 -18.15
C GLY A 45 -3.66 -7.32 -18.02
N ALA A 46 -4.47 -8.32 -18.34
CA ALA A 46 -5.92 -8.23 -18.20
C ALA A 46 -6.33 -8.32 -16.73
N TYR A 47 -7.35 -7.53 -16.34
CA TYR A 47 -7.91 -7.59 -14.99
C TYR A 47 -8.43 -9.00 -14.67
N LYS A 48 -8.14 -9.48 -13.45
CA LYS A 48 -8.65 -10.75 -12.94
C LYS A 48 -9.36 -10.51 -11.61
N PRO A 49 -10.51 -11.15 -11.33
CA PRO A 49 -11.20 -11.01 -10.04
C PRO A 49 -10.32 -11.32 -8.82
N SER A 50 -9.32 -12.19 -8.97
CA SER A 50 -8.35 -12.51 -7.90
C SER A 50 -7.47 -11.33 -7.48
N TYR A 51 -7.37 -10.26 -8.28
CA TYR A 51 -6.65 -9.04 -7.88
C TYR A 51 -7.31 -8.37 -6.68
N ARG A 52 -8.63 -8.49 -6.53
CA ARG A 52 -9.34 -8.04 -5.33
C ARG A 52 -8.88 -8.77 -4.08
N ASN A 53 -8.60 -10.07 -4.16
CA ASN A 53 -8.07 -10.82 -3.03
C ASN A 53 -6.67 -10.34 -2.64
N LYS A 54 -5.81 -9.99 -3.61
CA LYS A 54 -4.49 -9.42 -3.34
C LYS A 54 -4.60 -8.05 -2.66
N VAL A 55 -5.45 -7.16 -3.18
CA VAL A 55 -5.71 -5.85 -2.56
C VAL A 55 -6.19 -6.02 -1.12
N MET A 56 -7.16 -6.89 -0.87
CA MET A 56 -7.66 -7.15 0.49
C MET A 56 -6.59 -7.72 1.42
N ALA A 57 -5.75 -8.64 0.93
CA ALA A 57 -4.65 -9.19 1.72
C ALA A 57 -3.62 -8.10 2.09
N ASP A 58 -3.30 -7.19 1.17
CA ASP A 58 -2.35 -6.12 1.44
C ASP A 58 -2.93 -5.03 2.34
N LEU A 59 -4.23 -4.71 2.21
CA LEU A 59 -4.92 -3.85 3.16
C LEU A 59 -4.86 -4.44 4.57
N PHE A 60 -5.20 -5.72 4.73
CA PHE A 60 -5.10 -6.39 6.03
C PHE A 60 -3.67 -6.37 6.59
N LYS A 61 -2.67 -6.64 5.75
CA LYS A 61 -1.26 -6.56 6.12
C LYS A 61 -0.85 -5.15 6.55
N LEU A 62 -1.30 -4.11 5.85
CA LEU A 62 -1.04 -2.71 6.19
C LEU A 62 -1.65 -2.32 7.54
N LEU A 63 -2.87 -2.76 7.83
CA LEU A 63 -3.50 -2.53 9.15
C LEU A 63 -2.62 -3.12 10.25
N TRP A 64 -2.26 -4.39 10.11
CA TRP A 64 -1.44 -5.07 11.11
C TRP A 64 -0.04 -4.45 11.23
N LEU A 65 0.61 -4.10 10.11
CA LEU A 65 1.91 -3.43 10.10
C LEU A 65 1.87 -2.08 10.81
N ARG A 66 0.83 -1.27 10.59
CA ARG A 66 0.68 0.02 11.27
C ARG A 66 0.61 -0.13 12.79
N GLU A 67 -0.11 -1.14 13.27
CA GLU A 67 -0.21 -1.41 14.71
C GLU A 67 1.05 -2.08 15.30
N SER A 68 1.81 -2.83 14.48
CA SER A 68 2.92 -3.67 14.95
C SER A 68 4.29 -3.03 14.82
N VAL A 69 4.46 -2.08 13.90
CA VAL A 69 5.72 -1.34 13.73
C VAL A 69 5.70 -0.14 14.68
N PRO A 70 6.64 -0.05 15.65
CA PRO A 70 6.55 0.91 16.76
C PRO A 70 6.38 2.38 16.38
N ASN A 71 6.94 2.78 15.24
CA ASN A 71 6.93 4.17 14.78
C ASN A 71 6.00 4.40 13.59
N ALA A 72 5.21 3.41 13.16
CA ALA A 72 4.43 3.55 11.94
C ALA A 72 3.31 4.58 12.09
N GLU A 73 3.37 5.63 11.28
CA GLU A 73 2.40 6.73 11.23
C GLU A 73 1.53 6.63 9.98
N ARG A 74 2.10 6.18 8.87
CA ARG A 74 1.44 6.12 7.56
C ARG A 74 1.48 4.71 6.99
N ALA A 75 0.31 4.21 6.60
CA ALA A 75 0.15 2.95 5.90
C ALA A 75 -0.33 3.22 4.47
N VAL A 76 0.45 2.79 3.48
CA VAL A 76 0.25 3.18 2.09
C VAL A 76 0.09 1.94 1.21
N LEU A 77 -1.02 1.86 0.49
CA LEU A 77 -1.21 0.93 -0.60
C LEU A 77 -0.97 1.65 -1.93
N VAL A 78 0.02 1.21 -2.69
CA VAL A 78 0.20 1.68 -4.07
C VAL A 78 -0.35 0.60 -5.00
N VAL A 79 -1.17 0.99 -5.96
CA VAL A 79 -1.78 0.09 -6.96
C VAL A 79 -1.49 0.60 -8.37
N THR A 80 -1.55 -0.26 -9.39
CA THR A 80 -1.57 0.22 -10.78
C THR A 80 -2.96 0.71 -11.17
N ARG A 81 -3.07 1.51 -12.25
CA ARG A 81 -4.38 1.95 -12.79
C ARG A 81 -5.34 0.78 -13.07
N LEU A 82 -4.81 -0.36 -13.52
CA LEU A 82 -5.58 -1.60 -13.72
C LEU A 82 -6.26 -2.10 -12.44
N VAL A 83 -5.55 -2.00 -11.32
CA VAL A 83 -5.96 -2.57 -10.03
C VAL A 83 -6.98 -1.66 -9.33
N VAL A 84 -7.17 -0.41 -9.76
CA VAL A 84 -8.20 0.49 -9.20
C VAL A 84 -9.59 -0.15 -9.20
N GLN A 85 -9.91 -0.97 -10.21
CA GLN A 85 -11.18 -1.71 -10.28
C GLN A 85 -11.44 -2.62 -9.07
N ALA A 86 -10.37 -3.14 -8.43
CA ALA A 86 -10.47 -3.98 -7.24
C ALA A 86 -10.83 -3.21 -5.96
N LEU A 87 -10.71 -1.88 -5.98
CA LEU A 87 -11.04 -0.98 -4.86
C LEU A 87 -12.52 -0.55 -4.88
N GLY A 88 -13.30 -0.95 -5.89
CA GLY A 88 -14.71 -0.57 -6.01
C GLY A 88 -15.57 -0.98 -4.81
N GLY A 89 -16.65 -0.20 -4.59
CA GLY A 89 -17.59 -0.41 -3.50
C GLY A 89 -16.97 -0.09 -2.13
N TRP A 90 -17.25 -0.94 -1.14
CA TRP A 90 -16.84 -0.69 0.24
C TRP A 90 -15.32 -0.71 0.47
N VAL A 91 -14.53 -1.26 -0.46
CA VAL A 91 -13.08 -1.47 -0.24
C VAL A 91 -12.34 -0.13 -0.18
N ALA A 92 -12.59 0.80 -1.10
CA ALA A 92 -12.01 2.14 -1.07
C ALA A 92 -12.45 2.92 0.18
N VAL A 93 -13.73 2.84 0.54
CA VAL A 93 -14.27 3.48 1.74
C VAL A 93 -13.59 2.95 2.99
N ALA A 94 -13.51 1.62 3.14
CA ALA A 94 -12.85 0.99 4.28
C ALA A 94 -11.36 1.32 4.35
N ALA A 95 -10.65 1.40 3.22
CA ALA A 95 -9.25 1.83 3.22
C ALA A 95 -9.11 3.25 3.80
N VAL A 96 -9.97 4.19 3.40
CA VAL A 96 -9.98 5.56 3.93
C VAL A 96 -10.34 5.58 5.42
N ASP A 97 -11.43 4.93 5.82
CA ASP A 97 -11.92 4.90 7.20
C ASP A 97 -10.89 4.30 8.16
N LEU A 98 -10.16 3.27 7.69
CA LEU A 98 -9.11 2.63 8.46
C LEU A 98 -7.77 3.37 8.38
N GLY A 99 -7.69 4.52 7.71
CA GLY A 99 -6.49 5.36 7.62
C GLY A 99 -5.38 4.76 6.74
N ILE A 100 -5.72 3.97 5.73
CA ILE A 100 -4.81 3.51 4.69
C ILE A 100 -4.87 4.49 3.52
N GLU A 101 -3.73 5.07 3.18
CA GLU A 101 -3.60 5.92 2.00
C GLU A 101 -3.48 5.04 0.75
N VAL A 102 -4.29 5.31 -0.27
CA VAL A 102 -4.21 4.60 -1.54
C VAL A 102 -3.65 5.53 -2.61
N TYR A 103 -2.63 5.06 -3.33
CA TYR A 103 -2.04 5.77 -4.46
C TYR A 103 -2.11 4.92 -5.73
N VAL A 104 -2.34 5.56 -6.86
CA VAL A 104 -2.36 4.94 -8.19
C VAL A 104 -1.06 5.28 -8.91
N PHE A 105 -0.31 4.26 -9.29
CA PHE A 105 0.87 4.37 -10.14
C PHE A 105 0.47 4.32 -11.61
N ASP A 106 0.86 5.34 -12.37
CA ASP A 106 0.54 5.48 -13.80
C ASP A 106 1.62 4.93 -14.74
N GLY A 107 2.79 4.55 -14.21
CA GLY A 107 3.97 4.15 -14.98
C GLY A 107 5.18 5.04 -14.73
N GLU A 108 4.97 6.27 -14.27
CA GLU A 108 6.01 7.25 -13.95
C GLU A 108 5.85 7.80 -12.53
N ARG A 109 4.64 8.24 -12.18
CA ARG A 109 4.32 8.90 -10.91
C ARG A 109 3.24 8.15 -10.14
N VAL A 110 3.03 8.57 -8.90
CA VAL A 110 1.90 8.13 -8.08
C VAL A 110 0.97 9.31 -7.85
N GLU A 111 -0.33 9.06 -7.90
CA GLU A 111 -1.37 10.03 -7.55
C GLU A 111 -2.24 9.47 -6.43
N ARG A 112 -2.54 10.26 -5.41
CA ARG A 112 -3.43 9.81 -4.32
C ARG A 112 -4.83 9.58 -4.87
N LEU A 113 -5.36 8.37 -4.67
CA LEU A 113 -6.75 8.06 -4.99
C LEU A 113 -7.66 8.86 -4.05
N ARG A 114 -8.37 9.84 -4.61
CA ARG A 114 -9.36 10.61 -3.86
C ARG A 114 -10.64 9.76 -3.74
N SER A 115 -11.27 9.74 -2.58
CA SER A 115 -12.61 9.19 -2.46
C SER A 115 -13.55 10.07 -3.30
N GLU A 116 -14.11 9.53 -4.37
CA GLU A 116 -15.29 10.14 -4.97
C GLU A 116 -16.39 10.09 -3.89
N SER A 117 -16.90 11.27 -3.54
CA SER A 117 -17.94 11.46 -2.52
C SER A 117 -19.29 10.96 -2.99
#